data_AF-A0A9D7CDI5-F1
#
_entry.id   AF-A0A9D7CDI5-F1
#
_cell.length_a   1.000
_cell.length_b   1.000
_cell.length_c   1.000
_cell.angle_alpha   90.00
_cell.angle_beta   90.00
_cell.angle_gamma   90.00
#
_symmetry.space_group_name_H-M   'P 1'
#
loop_
_entity.id
_entity.type
_entity.pdbx_description
1 polymer ?
#
loop_
_entity_poly.entity_id
_entity_poly.type
_entity_poly.pdbx_seq_one_letter_code
_entity_poly.pdbx_strand_id
1 'polypeptide(L)'
;MSAPLEHAAEAPATDSARQASPDEHSGDEEGDEGAEESRTQLQLNDRYDVVRRGARLVLAYDSVAEAFVGTVENTTTRVLSRVRVKVHLSNGQELGPTPAGRLAPGERREIRLAAASRNFDGWTAHAEVREGEHGGNEESRPRPTNQGTPHK
;
A
#
# COMPACT_ATOMS: atom_id res chain seq x y z
N MET A 1 -75.28 -14.29 -0.55
CA MET A 1 -74.29 -14.48 0.53
C MET A 1 -73.04 -13.72 0.15
N SER A 2 -72.46 -13.03 1.14
CA SER A 2 -71.16 -12.33 1.17
C SER A 2 -71.11 -10.89 0.64
N ALA A 3 -70.68 -10.01 1.54
CA ALA A 3 -70.80 -8.55 1.59
C ALA A 3 -69.56 -7.80 1.02
N PRO A 4 -69.68 -6.50 0.70
CA PRO A 4 -68.56 -5.63 0.35
C PRO A 4 -67.88 -5.05 1.61
N LEU A 5 -66.56 -4.79 1.55
CA LEU A 5 -65.83 -4.06 2.59
C LEU A 5 -65.41 -2.70 2.04
N GLU A 6 -66.00 -1.65 2.63
CA GLU A 6 -65.77 -0.24 2.35
C GLU A 6 -64.55 0.33 3.09
N HIS A 7 -64.09 1.48 2.58
CA HIS A 7 -63.12 2.42 3.14
C HIS A 7 -63.56 3.00 4.50
N ALA A 8 -62.60 3.19 5.39
CA ALA A 8 -62.62 4.08 6.57
C ALA A 8 -61.17 4.26 7.05
N ALA A 9 -60.67 5.37 7.60
CA ALA A 9 -61.17 6.71 7.90
C ALA A 9 -59.94 7.61 8.22
N GLU A 10 -60.13 8.92 8.15
CA GLU A 10 -59.19 9.99 8.51
C GLU A 10 -59.15 10.27 10.04
N ALA A 11 -58.14 11.04 10.48
CA ALA A 11 -57.59 11.34 11.84
C ALA A 11 -58.56 12.11 12.82
N PRO A 12 -58.19 12.79 13.96
CA PRO A 12 -56.87 13.10 14.59
C PRO A 12 -56.77 13.21 16.16
N ALA A 13 -55.55 13.57 16.64
CA ALA A 13 -55.15 14.31 17.87
C ALA A 13 -55.25 13.57 19.24
N THR A 14 -54.41 13.76 20.28
CA THR A 14 -53.67 14.93 20.85
C THR A 14 -52.51 14.44 21.75
N ASP A 15 -51.33 15.08 21.71
CA ASP A 15 -50.75 15.97 22.75
C ASP A 15 -50.08 15.28 23.96
N SER A 16 -48.74 15.36 24.05
CA SER A 16 -48.03 16.00 25.17
C SER A 16 -46.52 15.69 25.19
N ALA A 17 -45.76 16.77 25.09
CA ALA A 17 -44.53 17.08 25.83
C ALA A 17 -43.19 16.36 25.51
N ARG A 18 -42.22 17.20 25.09
CA ARG A 18 -40.87 17.36 25.68
C ARG A 18 -39.88 16.23 25.32
N GLN A 19 -38.84 16.46 24.53
CA GLN A 19 -37.68 17.29 24.89
C GLN A 19 -36.78 17.45 23.65
N ALA A 20 -36.37 18.68 23.36
CA ALA A 20 -35.22 18.92 22.51
C ALA A 20 -33.94 18.60 23.30
N SER A 21 -33.05 17.81 22.71
CA SER A 21 -31.62 17.77 23.04
C SER A 21 -30.86 17.64 21.72
N PRO A 22 -30.11 18.68 21.29
CA PRO A 22 -29.06 18.52 20.32
C PRO A 22 -27.87 17.90 21.04
N ASP A 23 -27.68 16.59 20.87
CA ASP A 23 -26.50 15.92 21.40
C ASP A 23 -25.38 16.06 20.35
N GLU A 24 -24.55 17.06 20.60
CA GLU A 24 -23.22 17.18 20.01
C GLU A 24 -22.38 16.01 20.53
N HIS A 25 -22.20 14.99 19.71
CA HIS A 25 -21.05 14.10 19.86
C HIS A 25 -19.96 14.57 18.89
N SER A 26 -19.16 15.50 19.42
CA SER A 26 -17.71 15.51 19.21
C SER A 26 -17.19 14.08 19.37
N GLY A 27 -16.99 13.42 18.23
CA GLY A 27 -16.17 12.22 18.11
C GLY A 27 -14.83 12.65 17.57
N ASP A 28 -14.04 13.29 18.44
CA ASP A 28 -12.60 13.40 18.29
C ASP A 28 -12.01 11.98 18.39
N GLU A 29 -12.13 11.21 17.32
CA GLU A 29 -11.26 10.06 17.07
C GLU A 29 -9.97 10.61 16.45
N GLU A 30 -9.15 11.22 17.31
CA GLU A 30 -7.69 11.06 17.21
C GLU A 30 -7.38 9.59 17.47
N GLY A 31 -7.66 8.77 16.45
CA GLY A 31 -7.01 7.50 16.27
C GLY A 31 -5.56 7.80 15.95
N ASP A 32 -4.71 7.71 16.98
CA ASP A 32 -3.31 7.31 16.82
C ASP A 32 -3.31 5.88 16.23
N GLU A 33 -3.67 5.80 14.95
CA GLU A 33 -3.47 4.61 14.15
C GLU A 33 -2.01 4.64 13.74
N GLY A 34 -1.15 4.20 14.66
CA GLY A 34 0.17 3.70 14.29
C GLY A 34 0.01 2.90 13.01
N ALA A 35 0.69 3.33 11.95
CA ALA A 35 0.47 2.92 10.56
C ALA A 35 0.60 1.40 10.35
N GLU A 36 -0.44 0.67 10.77
CA GLU A 36 -0.71 -0.71 10.40
C GLU A 36 -0.86 -0.69 8.89
N GLU A 37 0.00 -1.45 8.21
CA GLU A 37 0.05 -1.50 6.76
C GLU A 37 -1.35 -1.85 6.24
N SER A 38 -2.16 -0.86 5.85
CA SER A 38 -3.54 -1.07 5.42
C SER A 38 -3.51 -1.84 4.10
N ARG A 39 -3.48 -3.17 4.20
CA ARG A 39 -3.48 -4.12 3.08
C ARG A 39 -4.85 -4.09 2.45
N THR A 40 -5.06 -3.15 1.53
CA THR A 40 -6.26 -3.14 0.68
C THR A 40 -6.30 -4.46 -0.09
N GLN A 41 -7.29 -5.29 0.21
CA GLN A 41 -7.49 -6.55 -0.50
C GLN A 41 -8.11 -6.25 -1.87
N LEU A 42 -7.43 -6.70 -2.90
CA LEU A 42 -7.83 -6.62 -4.29
C LEU A 42 -8.56 -7.89 -4.72
N GLN A 43 -9.45 -7.77 -5.70
CA GLN A 43 -10.03 -8.91 -6.40
C GLN A 43 -9.00 -9.53 -7.37
N LEU A 44 -9.23 -10.79 -7.77
CA LEU A 44 -8.31 -11.55 -8.63
C LEU A 44 -7.85 -10.79 -9.90
N ASN A 45 -8.78 -10.09 -10.57
CA ASN A 45 -8.52 -9.40 -11.84
C ASN A 45 -8.15 -7.91 -11.68
N ASP A 46 -8.05 -7.41 -10.45
CA ASP A 46 -7.66 -6.03 -10.22
C ASP A 46 -6.19 -5.80 -10.57
N ARG A 47 -5.84 -4.53 -10.76
CA ARG A 47 -4.46 -4.07 -10.93
C ARG A 47 -4.04 -3.28 -9.71
N TYR A 48 -2.92 -3.68 -9.11
CA TYR A 48 -2.25 -2.91 -8.07
C TYR A 48 -1.34 -1.86 -8.73
N ASP A 49 -1.44 -0.61 -8.28
CA ASP A 49 -0.55 0.48 -8.67
C ASP A 49 -0.42 1.46 -7.49
N VAL A 50 0.60 1.25 -6.66
CA VAL A 50 0.81 2.04 -5.44
C VAL A 50 2.27 2.43 -5.31
N VAL A 51 2.52 3.66 -4.88
CA VAL A 51 3.85 4.14 -4.48
C VAL A 51 3.99 4.01 -2.97
N ARG A 52 4.99 3.26 -2.51
CA ARG A 52 5.31 3.13 -1.07
C ARG A 52 6.81 3.28 -0.86
N ARG A 53 7.22 4.17 0.04
CA ARG A 53 8.63 4.46 0.35
C ARG A 53 9.49 4.74 -0.90
N GLY A 54 8.91 5.41 -1.89
CA GLY A 54 9.59 5.76 -3.15
C GLY A 54 9.68 4.64 -4.19
N ALA A 55 9.16 3.44 -3.90
CA ALA A 55 9.00 2.38 -4.88
C ALA A 55 7.55 2.35 -5.38
N ARG A 56 7.33 2.55 -6.69
CA ARG A 56 6.05 2.29 -7.35
C ARG A 56 5.97 0.83 -7.72
N LEU A 57 5.02 0.10 -7.17
CA LEU A 57 4.73 -1.27 -7.54
C LEU A 57 3.47 -1.30 -8.40
N VAL A 58 3.62 -1.80 -9.61
CA VAL A 58 2.52 -2.13 -10.52
C VAL A 58 2.47 -3.65 -10.65
N LEU A 59 1.33 -4.27 -10.36
CA LEU A 59 1.21 -5.73 -10.38
C LEU A 59 -0.22 -6.15 -10.75
N ALA A 60 -0.35 -7.26 -11.47
CA ALA A 60 -1.64 -7.92 -11.75
C ALA A 60 -1.44 -9.44 -11.80
N TYR A 61 -2.51 -10.20 -11.58
CA TYR A 61 -2.48 -11.64 -11.79
C TYR A 61 -2.68 -11.97 -13.27
N ASP A 62 -1.80 -12.79 -13.82
CA ASP A 62 -1.92 -13.39 -15.14
C ASP A 62 -2.36 -14.84 -15.00
N SER A 63 -3.58 -15.15 -15.44
CA SER A 63 -4.19 -16.48 -15.33
C SER A 63 -3.67 -17.50 -16.34
N VAL A 64 -3.01 -17.03 -17.41
CA VAL A 64 -2.38 -17.88 -18.42
C VAL A 64 -1.00 -18.32 -17.94
N ALA A 65 -0.23 -17.39 -17.37
CA ALA A 65 1.10 -17.63 -16.81
C ALA A 65 1.07 -18.14 -15.36
N GLU A 66 -0.11 -18.16 -14.74
CA GLU A 66 -0.34 -18.53 -13.34
C GLU A 66 0.61 -17.78 -12.39
N ALA A 67 0.74 -16.47 -12.61
CA ALA A 67 1.73 -15.67 -11.91
C ALA A 67 1.27 -14.23 -11.73
N PHE A 68 1.71 -13.61 -10.65
CA PHE A 68 1.67 -12.15 -10.54
C PHE A 68 2.81 -11.56 -11.34
N VAL A 69 2.47 -10.69 -12.28
CA VAL A 69 3.39 -10.07 -13.22
C VAL A 69 3.28 -8.55 -13.14
N GLY A 70 4.40 -7.86 -13.31
CA GLY A 70 4.42 -6.41 -13.29
C GLY A 70 5.81 -5.83 -13.07
N THR A 71 5.89 -4.65 -12.49
CA THR A 71 7.13 -3.90 -12.33
C THR A 71 7.20 -3.19 -10.98
N VAL A 72 8.41 -3.09 -10.45
CA VAL A 72 8.75 -2.14 -9.39
C VAL A 72 9.68 -1.07 -9.95
N GLU A 73 9.37 0.20 -9.69
CA GLU A 73 10.11 1.37 -10.16
C GLU A 73 10.57 2.23 -8.98
N ASN A 74 11.79 2.73 -9.02
CA ASN A 74 12.23 3.78 -8.10
C ASN A 74 11.80 5.16 -8.61
N THR A 75 10.84 5.78 -7.92
CA THR A 75 10.32 7.12 -8.26
C THR A 75 11.04 8.25 -7.55
N THR A 76 12.18 7.98 -6.92
CA THR A 76 12.96 8.96 -6.16
C THR A 76 14.25 9.34 -6.91
N THR A 77 14.94 10.37 -6.41
CA THR A 77 16.25 10.80 -6.90
C THR A 77 17.42 10.08 -6.22
N ARG A 78 17.16 9.15 -5.30
CA ARG A 78 18.18 8.37 -4.57
C ARG A 78 18.09 6.89 -4.88
N VAL A 79 19.18 6.14 -4.69
CA VAL A 79 19.17 4.68 -4.85
C VAL A 79 18.34 4.05 -3.74
N LEU A 80 17.35 3.23 -4.10
CA LEU A 80 16.62 2.39 -3.14
C LEU A 80 17.39 1.09 -2.92
N SER A 81 17.58 0.72 -1.66
CA SER A 81 18.28 -0.50 -1.27
C SER A 81 17.32 -1.58 -0.82
N ARG A 82 17.73 -2.84 -1.03
CA ARG A 82 17.02 -4.04 -0.56
C ARG A 82 15.52 -4.03 -0.92
N VAL A 83 15.18 -3.59 -2.13
CA VAL A 83 13.80 -3.60 -2.64
C VAL A 83 13.36 -5.05 -2.86
N ARG A 84 12.24 -5.43 -2.24
CA ARG A 84 11.61 -6.75 -2.36
C ARG A 84 10.11 -6.60 -2.56
N VAL A 85 9.48 -7.54 -3.25
CA VAL A 85 8.02 -7.57 -3.44
C VAL A 85 7.46 -8.85 -2.86
N LYS A 86 6.34 -8.74 -2.15
CA LYS A 86 5.60 -9.87 -1.58
C LYS A 86 4.12 -9.74 -1.94
N VAL A 87 3.46 -10.88 -2.14
CA VAL A 87 2.01 -10.98 -2.35
C VAL A 87 1.43 -11.93 -1.30
N HIS A 88 0.31 -11.56 -0.69
CA HIS A 88 -0.47 -12.45 0.17
C HIS A 88 -1.77 -12.79 -0.55
N LEU A 89 -2.10 -14.07 -0.64
CA LEU A 89 -3.31 -14.58 -1.28
C LEU A 89 -4.41 -14.80 -0.23
N SER A 90 -5.67 -14.67 -0.64
CA SER A 90 -6.83 -14.83 0.25
C SER A 90 -6.97 -16.23 0.85
N ASN A 91 -6.30 -17.23 0.28
CA ASN A 91 -6.24 -18.60 0.81
C ASN A 91 -5.14 -18.80 1.87
N GLY A 92 -4.50 -17.71 2.31
CA GLY A 92 -3.44 -17.72 3.32
C GLY A 92 -2.05 -18.03 2.78
N GLN A 93 -1.88 -18.33 1.49
CA GLN A 93 -0.57 -18.52 0.89
C GLN A 93 0.13 -17.17 0.65
N GLU A 94 1.45 -17.15 0.84
CA GLU A 94 2.28 -15.99 0.55
C GLU A 94 3.25 -16.31 -0.59
N LEU A 95 3.44 -15.35 -1.49
CA LEU A 95 4.40 -15.43 -2.61
C LEU A 95 5.54 -14.45 -2.39
N GLY A 96 6.77 -14.93 -2.59
CA GLY A 96 7.98 -14.18 -2.32
C GLY A 96 8.37 -14.22 -0.82
N PRO A 97 9.02 -13.18 -0.29
CA PRO A 97 9.45 -11.96 -0.98
C PRO A 97 10.48 -12.25 -2.09
N THR A 98 10.49 -11.44 -3.15
CA THR A 98 11.54 -11.52 -4.20
C THR A 98 12.94 -11.38 -3.60
N PRO A 99 13.99 -11.84 -4.31
CA PRO A 99 15.36 -11.49 -3.96
C PRO A 99 15.52 -9.97 -3.78
N ALA A 100 16.24 -9.58 -2.75
CA ALA A 100 16.53 -8.18 -2.48
C ALA A 100 17.46 -7.63 -3.56
N GLY A 101 17.16 -6.44 -4.07
CA GLY A 101 18.06 -5.74 -4.99
C GLY A 101 18.00 -4.24 -4.85
N ARG A 102 18.93 -3.56 -5.52
CA ARG A 102 18.93 -2.10 -5.62
C ARG A 102 18.11 -1.66 -6.81
N LEU A 103 17.60 -0.43 -6.75
CA LEU A 103 17.05 0.30 -7.89
C LEU A 103 17.64 1.71 -7.88
N ALA A 104 18.38 2.06 -8.92
CA ALA A 104 18.81 3.43 -9.18
C ALA A 104 17.60 4.35 -9.45
N PRO A 105 17.75 5.68 -9.36
CA PRO A 105 16.68 6.62 -9.70
C PRO A 105 16.07 6.34 -11.09
N GLY A 106 14.75 6.18 -11.16
CA GLY A 106 14.04 5.84 -12.40
C GLY A 106 14.21 4.40 -12.90
N GLU A 107 15.03 3.58 -12.23
CA GLU A 107 15.22 2.18 -12.62
C GLU A 107 13.95 1.37 -12.36
N ARG A 108 13.65 0.46 -13.29
CA ARG A 108 12.54 -0.49 -13.23
C ARG A 108 13.06 -1.91 -13.23
N ARG A 109 12.42 -2.76 -12.45
CA ARG A 109 12.66 -4.21 -12.44
C ARG A 109 11.36 -4.97 -12.62
N GLU A 110 11.39 -5.95 -13.50
CA GLU A 110 10.28 -6.87 -13.70
C GLU A 110 10.07 -7.76 -12.47
N ILE A 111 8.81 -7.98 -12.15
CA ILE A 111 8.37 -8.86 -11.08
C ILE A 111 7.58 -9.99 -11.70
N ARG A 112 7.96 -11.22 -11.33
CA ARG A 112 7.20 -12.43 -11.61
C ARG A 112 7.20 -13.32 -10.38
N LEU A 113 6.01 -13.58 -9.84
CA LEU A 113 5.81 -14.47 -8.70
C LEU A 113 4.79 -15.55 -9.10
N ALA A 114 5.25 -16.78 -9.28
CA ALA A 114 4.39 -17.91 -9.64
C ALA A 114 3.40 -18.23 -8.51
N ALA A 115 2.13 -18.37 -8.86
CA ALA A 115 1.05 -18.78 -7.98
C ALA A 115 0.64 -20.22 -8.36
N ALA A 116 1.25 -21.20 -7.71
CA ALA A 116 1.03 -22.62 -8.02
C ALA A 116 -0.40 -23.12 -7.75
N SER A 117 -1.23 -22.34 -7.05
CA SER A 117 -2.61 -22.64 -6.73
C SER A 117 -3.52 -21.55 -7.29
N ARG A 118 -4.65 -21.93 -7.90
CA ARG A 118 -5.70 -21.01 -8.37
C ARG A 118 -6.84 -20.82 -7.36
N ASN A 119 -6.74 -21.43 -6.18
CA ASN A 119 -7.79 -21.37 -5.18
C ASN A 119 -7.67 -20.07 -4.36
N PHE A 120 -7.81 -18.91 -4.98
CA PHE A 120 -7.86 -17.62 -4.30
C PHE A 120 -8.66 -16.62 -5.14
N ASP A 121 -9.47 -15.80 -4.48
CA ASP A 121 -10.37 -14.83 -5.13
C ASP A 121 -9.89 -13.39 -4.92
N GLY A 122 -8.91 -13.20 -4.03
CA GLY A 122 -8.31 -11.92 -3.76
C GLY A 122 -6.88 -12.01 -3.27
N TRP A 123 -6.23 -10.85 -3.21
CA TRP A 123 -4.82 -10.75 -2.89
C TRP A 123 -4.46 -9.35 -2.39
N THR A 124 -3.33 -9.25 -1.72
CA THR A 124 -2.71 -7.98 -1.33
C THR A 124 -1.25 -8.01 -1.74
N ALA A 125 -0.66 -6.86 -2.03
CA ALA A 125 0.75 -6.78 -2.38
C ALA A 125 1.41 -5.59 -1.68
N HIS A 126 2.72 -5.71 -1.49
CA HIS A 126 3.52 -4.58 -1.04
C HIS A 126 4.97 -4.71 -1.50
N ALA A 127 5.58 -3.54 -1.74
CA ALA A 127 7.02 -3.41 -1.89
C ALA A 127 7.64 -3.08 -0.52
N GLU A 128 8.60 -3.91 -0.10
CA GLU A 128 9.45 -3.63 1.05
C GLU A 128 10.70 -2.90 0.57
N VAL A 129 10.91 -1.69 1.10
CA VAL A 129 12.12 -0.91 0.91
C VAL A 129 12.77 -0.72 2.27
N ARG A 130 14.04 -1.12 2.39
CA ARG A 130 14.87 -0.72 3.53
C ARG A 130 15.76 0.43 3.05
N GLU A 131 15.71 1.55 3.77
CA GLU A 131 16.68 2.61 3.52
C GLU A 131 18.08 2.04 3.76
N GLY A 132 18.96 2.18 2.77
CA GLY A 132 20.37 1.87 2.96
C GLY A 132 20.92 2.92 3.91
N GLU A 133 21.67 2.49 4.93
CA GLU A 133 22.46 3.38 5.77
C GLU A 133 23.27 4.30 4.86
N HIS A 134 23.20 5.61 5.13
CA HIS A 134 23.83 6.67 4.34
C HIS A 134 25.20 6.24 3.81
N GLY A 135 25.31 6.12 2.49
CA GLY A 135 26.60 6.10 1.82
C GLY A 135 27.23 7.47 2.00
N GLY A 136 28.03 7.61 3.06
CA GLY A 136 28.89 8.78 3.25
C GLY A 136 29.80 8.91 2.05
N ASN A 137 29.53 9.89 1.20
CA ASN A 137 30.51 10.38 0.26
C ASN A 137 31.54 11.20 1.06
N GLU A 138 32.42 10.52 1.78
CA GLU A 138 33.70 11.13 2.18
C GLU A 138 34.57 11.17 0.92
N GLU A 139 34.33 12.24 0.16
CA GLU A 139 35.31 12.82 -0.74
C GLU A 139 36.59 13.04 0.08
N SER A 140 37.47 12.06 0.03
CA SER A 140 38.83 12.12 0.53
C SER A 140 39.53 13.23 -0.23
N ARG A 141 39.39 14.46 0.28
CA ARG A 141 40.25 15.59 -0.09
C ARG A 141 41.70 15.09 0.02
N PRO A 142 42.50 15.11 -1.05
CA PRO A 142 43.93 14.90 -0.89
C PRO A 142 44.43 15.99 0.05
N ARG A 143 44.97 15.60 1.21
CA ARG A 143 45.72 16.52 2.06
C ARG A 143 46.85 17.10 1.20
N PRO A 144 46.99 18.42 1.04
CA PRO A 144 48.22 18.96 0.51
C PRO A 144 49.31 18.70 1.56
N THR A 145 50.14 17.68 1.34
CA THR A 145 51.39 17.54 2.07
C THR A 145 52.30 18.68 1.65
N ASN A 146 52.32 19.73 2.45
CA ASN A 146 53.32 20.78 2.39
C ASN A 146 54.69 20.17 2.79
N GLN A 147 55.47 19.75 1.80
CA GLN A 147 56.85 19.32 1.95
C GLN A 147 57.64 19.91 0.78
N GLY A 148 58.45 20.92 1.05
CA GLY A 148 59.43 21.42 0.10
C GLY A 148 59.75 22.90 0.23
N THR A 149 60.43 23.28 1.31
CA THR A 149 61.23 24.51 1.31
C THR A 149 62.63 24.14 0.78
N PRO A 150 63.05 24.58 -0.42
CA PRO A 150 64.45 24.53 -0.78
C PRO A 150 65.13 25.81 -0.26
N HIS A 151 65.95 25.67 0.79
CA HIS A 151 66.96 26.68 1.08
C HIS A 151 68.13 26.48 0.10
N LYS A 152 68.30 27.48 -0.77
CA LYS A 152 69.55 27.77 -1.48
C LYS A 152 70.61 28.27 -0.50
#